data_AF-A0A9C9DCS2-F1
#
_entry.id   AF-A0A9C9DCS2-F1
#
_cell.length_a   1.000
_cell.length_b   1.000
_cell.length_c   1.000
_cell.angle_alpha   90.00
_cell.angle_beta   90.00
_cell.angle_gamma   90.00
#
_symmetry.space_group_name_H-M   'P 1'
#
loop_
_entity.id
_entity.type
_entity.pdbx_description
1 polymer ?
#
loop_
_entity_poly.entity_id
_entity_poly.type
_entity_poly.pdbx_seq_one_letter_code
_entity_poly.pdbx_strand_id
1 'polypeptide(L)'
;MQGGSEYAYGMWIVAAFNAGIFLFFMLSFLKPRGGEEWRSMGVVVAFLVALFSEMYGFPLTIYLLTGWLGDAYPVLQPFNHKFGHLWVVVFGGSTLAWAIVMGLSLALMLMGYTLLSKGWTQIHAAGGGLVTDGIYAYVRHPQYTGLFLVI
;
A
#
# COMPACT_ATOMS: atom_id res chain seq x y z
N MET A 1 -5.35 -17.05 -29.05
CA MET A 1 -3.97 -17.25 -28.56
C MET A 1 -4.03 -17.18 -27.04
N GLN A 2 -3.53 -18.23 -26.37
CA GLN A 2 -3.67 -18.46 -24.93
C GLN A 2 -2.95 -17.36 -24.14
N GLY A 3 -3.70 -16.42 -23.55
CA GLY A 3 -3.19 -15.61 -22.46
C GLY A 3 -3.47 -16.36 -21.18
N GLY A 4 -2.51 -17.18 -20.74
CA GLY A 4 -2.63 -17.94 -19.50
C GLY A 4 -3.06 -17.00 -18.38
N SER A 5 -4.27 -17.22 -17.87
CA SER A 5 -4.77 -16.55 -16.67
C SER A 5 -4.05 -17.17 -15.48
N GLU A 6 -2.81 -16.76 -15.30
CA GLU A 6 -1.96 -17.29 -14.25
C GLU A 6 -2.52 -16.83 -12.90
N TYR A 7 -2.73 -17.80 -12.02
CA TYR A 7 -3.10 -17.56 -10.65
C TYR A 7 -1.97 -16.77 -9.99
N ALA A 8 -2.26 -15.56 -9.49
CA ALA A 8 -1.24 -14.61 -9.06
C ALA A 8 -0.84 -14.72 -7.59
N TYR A 9 -1.34 -15.74 -6.89
CA TYR A 9 -1.21 -15.90 -5.44
C TYR A 9 -0.54 -17.25 -5.10
N GLY A 10 -0.29 -17.51 -3.82
CA GLY A 10 0.40 -18.71 -3.32
C GLY A 10 1.92 -18.57 -3.21
N MET A 11 2.46 -17.38 -3.43
CA MET A 11 3.90 -17.08 -3.33
C MET A 11 4.34 -16.87 -1.87
N TRP A 12 4.14 -17.88 -1.01
CA TRP A 12 4.44 -17.78 0.43
C TRP A 12 5.90 -17.50 0.76
N ILE A 13 6.83 -17.96 -0.07
CA ILE A 13 8.26 -17.64 0.07
C ILE A 13 8.48 -16.13 -0.10
N VAL A 14 7.85 -15.52 -1.11
CA VAL A 14 7.92 -14.07 -1.37
C VAL A 14 7.23 -13.31 -0.23
N ALA A 15 6.08 -13.79 0.26
CA ALA A 15 5.37 -13.19 1.38
C ALA A 15 6.24 -13.16 2.65
N ALA A 16 6.81 -14.32 3.02
CA ALA A 16 7.66 -14.47 4.21
C ALA A 16 8.95 -13.64 4.09
N PHE A 17 9.56 -13.63 2.90
CA PHE A 17 10.76 -12.84 2.64
C PHE A 17 10.50 -11.34 2.82
N ASN A 18 9.44 -10.80 2.20
CA ASN A 18 9.09 -9.39 2.34
C ASN A 18 8.72 -9.04 3.78
N ALA A 19 7.87 -9.85 4.43
CA ALA A 19 7.54 -9.64 5.84
C ALA A 19 8.80 -9.63 6.73
N GLY A 20 9.73 -10.55 6.49
CA GLY A 20 11.01 -10.63 7.21
C GLY A 20 11.89 -9.40 7.03
N ILE A 21 12.04 -8.90 5.79
CA ILE A 21 12.81 -7.68 5.51
C ILE A 21 12.20 -6.47 6.23
N PHE A 22 10.88 -6.29 6.14
CA PHE A 22 10.21 -5.16 6.79
C PHE A 22 10.31 -5.26 8.32
N LEU A 23 10.15 -6.46 8.89
CA LEU A 23 10.36 -6.67 10.33
C LEU A 23 11.80 -6.38 10.75
N PHE A 24 12.78 -6.81 9.96
CA PHE A 24 14.18 -6.57 10.23
C PHE A 24 14.47 -5.08 10.33
N PHE A 25 14.06 -4.29 9.33
CA PHE A 25 14.23 -2.84 9.36
C PHE A 25 13.46 -2.19 10.51
N MET A 26 12.21 -2.58 10.72
CA MET A 26 11.38 -2.03 11.77
C MET A 26 12.00 -2.26 13.16
N LEU A 27 12.42 -3.49 13.47
CA LEU A 27 13.03 -3.83 14.76
C LEU A 27 14.45 -3.24 14.92
N SER A 28 15.14 -2.96 13.81
CA SER A 28 16.44 -2.29 13.82
C SER A 28 16.33 -0.83 14.27
N PHE A 29 15.29 -0.10 13.84
CA PHE A 29 15.10 1.32 14.18
C PHE A 29 14.17 1.57 15.37
N LEU A 30 13.18 0.70 15.59
CA LEU A 30 12.12 0.86 16.60
C LEU A 30 12.22 -0.23 17.68
N LYS A 31 13.38 -0.39 18.29
CA LYS A 31 13.61 -1.44 19.31
C LYS A 31 12.71 -1.20 20.54
N PRO A 32 11.75 -2.09 20.84
CA PRO A 32 10.86 -1.92 22.00
C PRO A 32 11.64 -2.06 23.32
N ARG A 33 11.36 -1.19 24.28
CA ARG A 33 12.02 -1.15 25.60
C ARG A 33 11.18 -1.76 26.72
N GLY A 34 9.87 -1.89 26.54
CA GLY A 34 8.95 -2.38 27.57
C GLY A 34 7.75 -3.16 27.02
N GLY A 35 6.96 -3.77 27.90
CA GLY A 35 5.85 -4.65 27.53
C GLY A 35 4.74 -3.95 26.71
N GLU A 36 4.44 -2.70 27.01
CA GLU A 36 3.44 -1.91 26.26
C GLU A 36 3.89 -1.62 24.82
N GLU A 37 5.18 -1.31 24.64
CA GLU A 37 5.79 -1.10 23.33
C GLU A 37 5.82 -2.42 22.54
N TRP A 38 6.08 -3.56 23.20
CA TRP A 38 5.97 -4.88 22.58
C TRP A 38 4.55 -5.21 22.13
N ARG A 39 3.53 -4.86 22.92
CA ARG A 39 2.13 -5.06 22.52
C ARG A 39 1.79 -4.23 21.28
N SER A 40 2.20 -2.97 21.27
CA SER A 40 1.98 -2.06 20.13
C SER A 40 2.73 -2.55 18.88
N MET A 41 3.99 -2.98 19.06
CA MET A 41 4.78 -3.59 18.00
C MET A 41 4.12 -4.86 17.44
N GLY A 42 3.55 -5.71 18.30
CA GLY A 42 2.83 -6.91 17.89
C GLY A 42 1.68 -6.62 16.93
N VAL A 43 0.93 -5.52 17.14
CA VAL A 43 -0.14 -5.09 16.23
C VAL A 43 0.43 -4.72 14.86
N VAL A 44 1.54 -3.98 14.83
CA VAL A 44 2.21 -3.58 13.57
C VAL A 44 2.77 -4.81 12.84
N VAL A 45 3.40 -5.74 13.57
CA VAL A 45 3.89 -7.02 13.02
C VAL A 45 2.73 -7.83 12.43
N ALA A 46 1.62 -7.96 13.16
CA ALA A 46 0.44 -8.68 12.68
C ALA A 46 -0.13 -8.03 11.41
N PHE A 47 -0.20 -6.70 11.36
CA PHE A 47 -0.60 -5.96 10.16
C PHE A 47 0.34 -6.23 8.97
N LEU A 48 1.66 -6.16 9.16
CA LEU A 48 2.63 -6.42 8.10
C LEU A 48 2.55 -7.85 7.57
N VAL A 49 2.44 -8.83 8.46
CA VAL A 49 2.29 -10.24 8.07
C VAL A 49 0.98 -10.45 7.31
N ALA A 50 -0.11 -9.86 7.78
CA ALA A 50 -1.40 -9.92 7.08
C ALA A 50 -1.33 -9.26 5.70
N LEU A 51 -0.72 -8.07 5.58
CA LEU A 51 -0.55 -7.34 4.33
C LEU A 51 0.20 -8.16 3.27
N PHE A 52 1.34 -8.75 3.62
CA PHE A 52 2.11 -9.55 2.65
C PHE A 52 1.47 -10.90 2.36
N SER A 53 0.79 -11.50 3.34
CA SER A 53 0.00 -12.71 3.12
C SER A 53 -1.16 -12.46 2.17
N GLU A 54 -1.84 -11.33 2.28
CA GLU A 54 -2.93 -10.90 1.40
C GLU A 54 -2.43 -10.65 -0.03
N MET A 55 -1.28 -9.99 -0.17
CA MET A 55 -0.76 -9.56 -1.46
C MET A 55 -0.15 -10.71 -2.28
N TYR A 56 0.52 -11.66 -1.62
CA TYR A 56 1.28 -12.72 -2.29
C TYR A 56 0.78 -14.13 -1.98
N GLY A 57 0.17 -14.35 -0.82
CA GLY A 57 -0.20 -15.66 -0.29
C GLY A 57 -1.63 -16.05 -0.63
N PHE A 58 -2.58 -15.58 0.18
CA PHE A 58 -4.01 -15.84 0.03
C PHE A 58 -4.79 -14.52 0.12
N PRO A 59 -5.45 -14.07 -0.97
CA PRO A 59 -6.15 -12.80 -1.00
C PRO A 59 -7.53 -12.93 -0.34
N LEU A 60 -7.56 -12.84 0.98
CA LEU A 60 -8.75 -13.00 1.81
C LEU A 60 -9.87 -12.03 1.40
N THR A 61 -9.53 -10.78 1.07
CA THR A 61 -10.48 -9.74 0.66
C THR A 61 -11.19 -10.15 -0.62
N ILE A 62 -10.44 -10.59 -1.63
CA ILE A 62 -11.00 -11.06 -2.90
C ILE A 62 -11.81 -12.34 -2.67
N TYR A 63 -11.30 -13.26 -1.86
CA TYR A 63 -12.01 -14.49 -1.51
C TYR A 63 -13.37 -14.21 -0.85
N LEU A 64 -13.43 -13.30 0.12
CA LEU A 64 -14.66 -12.91 0.79
C LEU A 64 -15.61 -12.17 -0.16
N LEU A 65 -15.11 -11.22 -0.96
CA LEU A 65 -15.94 -10.46 -1.89
C LEU A 65 -16.52 -11.34 -3.00
N THR A 66 -15.72 -12.26 -3.55
CA THR A 66 -16.17 -13.20 -4.59
C THR A 66 -17.20 -14.17 -4.04
N GLY A 67 -17.01 -14.68 -2.82
CA GLY A 67 -18.02 -15.51 -2.14
C GLY A 67 -19.31 -14.75 -1.81
N TRP A 68 -19.21 -13.49 -1.39
CA TRP A 68 -20.37 -12.68 -1.03
C TRP A 68 -21.17 -12.17 -2.25
N LEU A 69 -20.49 -11.72 -3.31
CA LEU A 69 -21.16 -11.22 -4.54
C LEU A 69 -21.58 -12.37 -5.47
N GLY A 70 -20.89 -13.50 -5.46
CA GLY A 70 -21.14 -14.61 -6.37
C GLY A 70 -21.14 -14.16 -7.83
N ASP A 71 -22.24 -14.43 -8.53
CA ASP A 71 -22.44 -14.07 -9.95
C ASP A 71 -22.45 -12.55 -10.21
N ALA A 72 -22.62 -11.72 -9.18
CA ALA A 72 -22.56 -10.27 -9.30
C ALA A 72 -21.11 -9.73 -9.31
N TYR A 73 -20.10 -10.56 -9.09
CA TYR A 73 -18.70 -10.11 -9.10
C TYR A 73 -18.30 -9.70 -10.53
N PRO A 74 -17.79 -8.47 -10.77
CA PRO A 74 -17.70 -7.89 -12.12
C PRO A 74 -16.70 -8.54 -13.09
N VAL A 75 -15.96 -9.58 -12.68
CA VAL A 75 -14.92 -10.23 -13.48
C VAL A 75 -14.94 -11.75 -13.30
N LEU A 76 -14.60 -12.49 -14.36
CA LEU A 76 -14.65 -13.96 -14.38
C LEU A 76 -13.47 -14.63 -13.65
N GLN A 77 -12.32 -13.98 -13.56
CA GLN A 77 -11.08 -14.59 -13.04
C GLN A 77 -10.45 -13.75 -11.93
N PRO A 78 -11.12 -13.59 -10.79
CA PRO A 78 -10.77 -12.62 -9.75
C PRO A 78 -9.36 -12.77 -9.16
N PHE A 79 -8.78 -13.97 -9.21
CA PHE A 79 -7.50 -14.31 -8.59
C PHE A 79 -6.27 -14.10 -9.49
N ASN A 80 -6.34 -13.16 -10.43
CA ASN A 80 -5.19 -12.76 -11.25
C ASN A 80 -4.62 -11.42 -10.76
N HIS A 81 -3.38 -11.11 -11.18
CA HIS A 81 -2.68 -9.92 -10.71
C HIS A 81 -3.40 -8.61 -11.09
N LYS A 82 -3.96 -8.56 -12.30
CA LYS A 82 -4.70 -7.39 -12.80
C LYS A 82 -5.91 -7.04 -11.91
N PHE A 83 -6.64 -8.06 -11.47
CA PHE A 83 -7.85 -7.92 -10.67
C PHE A 83 -7.58 -7.91 -9.16
N GLY A 84 -6.32 -8.03 -8.75
CA GLY A 84 -5.87 -7.60 -7.42
C GLY A 84 -6.12 -6.11 -7.15
N HIS A 85 -6.16 -5.29 -8.20
CA HIS A 85 -6.60 -3.90 -8.10
C HIS A 85 -8.14 -3.81 -8.08
N LEU A 86 -8.73 -3.70 -6.89
CA LEU A 86 -10.20 -3.68 -6.74
C LEU A 86 -10.89 -2.56 -7.53
N TRP A 87 -10.26 -1.39 -7.69
CA TRP A 87 -10.80 -0.33 -8.56
C TRP A 87 -10.94 -0.77 -10.02
N VAL A 88 -10.01 -1.58 -10.52
CA VAL A 88 -10.10 -2.15 -11.87
C VAL A 88 -11.27 -3.11 -11.99
N VAL A 89 -11.55 -3.89 -10.94
CA VAL A 89 -12.73 -4.77 -10.87
C VAL A 89 -14.02 -3.95 -10.85
N VAL A 90 -14.11 -2.90 -10.03
CA VAL A 90 -15.29 -2.02 -9.94
C VAL A 90 -15.61 -1.42 -11.31
N PHE A 91 -14.60 -1.08 -12.11
CA PHE A 91 -14.76 -0.58 -13.48
C PHE A 91 -14.81 -1.68 -14.56
N GLY A 92 -15.20 -2.90 -14.19
CA GLY A 92 -15.49 -4.00 -15.11
C GLY A 92 -14.27 -4.72 -15.69
N GLY A 93 -13.07 -4.51 -15.13
CA GLY A 93 -11.88 -5.30 -15.47
C GLY A 93 -11.25 -5.02 -16.83
N SER A 94 -11.68 -3.97 -17.55
CA SER A 94 -11.15 -3.66 -18.88
C SER A 94 -9.67 -3.24 -18.82
N THR A 95 -8.94 -3.41 -19.94
CA THR A 95 -7.55 -2.93 -20.04
C THR A 95 -7.46 -1.40 -19.96
N LEU A 96 -8.48 -0.70 -20.46
CA LEU A 96 -8.59 0.75 -20.33
C LEU A 96 -8.77 1.17 -18.86
N ALA A 97 -9.67 0.52 -18.12
CA ALA A 97 -9.85 0.78 -16.69
C ALA A 97 -8.54 0.55 -15.91
N TRP A 98 -7.84 -0.54 -16.20
CA TRP A 98 -6.52 -0.80 -15.63
C TRP A 98 -5.52 0.32 -15.93
N ALA A 99 -5.41 0.74 -17.20
CA ALA A 99 -4.49 1.80 -17.60
C ALA A 99 -4.81 3.14 -16.90
N ILE A 100 -6.09 3.49 -16.75
CA ILE A 100 -6.53 4.69 -16.04
C ILE A 100 -6.18 4.61 -14.55
N VAL A 101 -6.53 3.50 -13.88
CA VAL A 101 -6.26 3.34 -12.45
C VAL A 101 -4.75 3.40 -12.20
N MET A 102 -3.93 2.71 -13.00
CA MET A 102 -2.47 2.75 -12.85
C MET A 102 -1.88 4.13 -13.15
N GLY A 103 -2.37 4.81 -14.19
CA GLY A 103 -1.95 6.17 -14.52
C GLY A 103 -2.27 7.17 -13.41
N LEU A 104 -3.48 7.09 -12.84
CA LEU A 104 -3.88 7.92 -11.70
C LEU A 104 -3.07 7.61 -10.45
N SER A 105 -2.85 6.33 -10.12
CA SER A 105 -1.99 5.92 -9.01
C SER A 105 -0.57 6.48 -9.18
N LEU A 106 0.00 6.39 -10.39
CA LEU A 106 1.33 6.95 -10.66
C LEU A 106 1.36 8.48 -10.48
N ALA A 107 0.34 9.19 -10.98
CA ALA A 107 0.25 10.63 -10.77
C ALA A 107 0.14 11.00 -9.29
N LEU A 108 -0.68 10.27 -8.52
CA LEU A 108 -0.81 10.44 -7.07
C LEU A 108 0.52 10.18 -6.35
N MET A 109 1.23 9.09 -6.69
CA MET A 109 2.54 8.78 -6.11
C MET A 109 3.57 9.87 -6.42
N LEU A 110 3.62 10.38 -7.66
CA LEU A 110 4.52 11.48 -8.03
C LEU A 110 4.19 12.76 -7.25
N MET A 111 2.90 13.11 -7.14
CA MET A 111 2.48 14.25 -6.32
C MET A 111 2.84 14.06 -4.86
N GLY A 112 2.59 12.88 -4.29
CA GLY A 112 2.94 12.53 -2.92
C GLY A 112 4.44 12.64 -2.66
N TYR A 113 5.26 12.13 -3.58
CA TYR A 113 6.72 12.27 -3.54
C TYR A 113 7.16 13.74 -3.53
N THR A 114 6.54 14.59 -4.37
CA THR A 114 6.88 16.02 -4.39
C THR A 114 6.50 16.74 -3.09
N LEU A 115 5.35 16.41 -2.49
CA LEU A 115 4.92 16.94 -1.20
C LEU A 115 5.86 16.50 -0.08
N LEU A 116 6.22 15.21 -0.06
CA LEU A 116 7.14 14.64 0.91
C LEU A 116 8.52 15.30 0.82
N SER A 117 9.07 15.39 -0.39
CA SER A 117 10.38 16.02 -0.65
C SER A 117 10.39 17.48 -0.21
N LYS A 118 9.44 18.30 -0.70
CA LYS A 118 9.36 19.73 -0.35
C LYS A 118 9.12 19.95 1.14
N GLY A 119 8.23 19.17 1.75
CA GLY A 119 7.96 19.27 3.18
C GLY A 119 9.20 19.00 4.00
N TRP A 120 9.92 17.92 3.70
CA TRP A 120 11.15 17.59 4.41
C TRP A 120 12.24 18.66 4.21
N THR A 121 12.45 19.13 2.98
CA THR A 121 13.43 20.19 2.70
C THR A 121 13.15 21.47 3.49
N GLN A 122 11.89 21.92 3.55
CA GLN A 122 11.52 23.15 4.25
C GLN A 122 11.69 23.04 5.78
N ILE A 123 11.25 21.95 6.40
CA ILE A 123 11.43 21.75 7.85
C ILE A 123 12.91 21.62 8.19
N HIS A 124 13.69 20.89 7.39
CA HIS A 124 15.11 20.70 7.68
C HIS A 124 15.91 22.00 7.53
N ALA A 125 15.57 22.83 6.54
CA ALA A 125 16.20 24.13 6.33
C ALA A 125 15.84 25.16 7.43
N ALA A 126 14.69 25.01 8.09
CA ALA A 126 14.24 25.94 9.13
C ALA A 126 15.04 25.87 10.43
N GLY A 127 15.87 24.83 10.63
CA GLY A 127 16.81 24.77 11.75
C GLY A 127 16.17 24.86 13.14
N GLY A 128 14.94 24.36 13.30
CA GLY A 128 14.17 24.43 14.55
C GLY A 128 13.16 25.58 14.62
N GLY A 129 13.12 26.46 13.61
CA GLY A 129 12.08 27.48 13.46
C GLY A 129 10.75 26.91 12.96
N LEU A 130 9.65 27.61 13.26
CA LEU A 130 8.33 27.26 12.74
C LEU A 130 8.20 27.69 11.27
N VAL A 131 7.83 26.75 10.40
CA VAL A 131 7.58 27.01 8.98
C VAL A 131 6.08 27.20 8.74
N THR A 132 5.69 28.34 8.17
CA THR A 132 4.30 28.63 7.81
C THR A 132 4.10 29.04 6.36
N ASP A 133 5.18 29.12 5.58
CA ASP A 133 5.14 29.54 4.18
C ASP A 133 5.15 28.36 3.19
N GLY A 134 4.94 28.66 1.91
CA GLY A 134 4.97 27.66 0.84
C GLY A 134 3.87 26.61 1.01
N ILE A 135 4.22 25.32 1.06
CA ILE A 135 3.22 24.25 1.22
C ILE A 135 2.65 24.20 2.65
N TYR A 136 3.38 24.70 3.64
CA TYR A 136 2.90 24.79 5.03
C TYR A 136 1.82 25.84 5.24
N ALA A 137 1.66 26.77 4.29
CA ALA A 137 0.55 27.73 4.30
C ALA A 137 -0.81 27.04 4.08
N TYR A 138 -0.82 25.86 3.45
CA TYR A 138 -2.04 25.13 3.11
C TYR A 138 -2.31 23.94 4.04
N VAL A 139 -1.27 23.21 4.46
CA VAL A 139 -1.39 21.98 5.26
C VAL A 139 -0.28 21.94 6.31
N ARG A 140 -0.61 21.58 7.55
CA ARG A 140 0.35 21.52 8.68
C ARG A 140 1.35 20.37 8.58
N HIS A 141 0.96 19.27 7.95
CA HIS A 141 1.76 18.06 7.80
C HIS A 141 1.79 17.57 6.35
N PRO A 142 2.35 18.36 5.41
CA PRO A 142 2.38 18.00 3.99
C PRO A 142 3.20 16.73 3.74
N GLN A 143 4.16 16.39 4.60
CA GLN A 143 4.87 15.11 4.54
C GLN A 143 3.97 13.91 4.79
N TYR A 144 3.03 14.02 5.73
CA TYR A 144 2.14 12.90 6.07
C TYR A 144 1.15 12.68 4.94
N THR A 145 0.63 13.76 4.35
CA THR A 145 -0.15 13.68 3.11
C THR A 145 0.68 13.07 1.98
N GLY A 146 1.94 13.50 1.82
CA GLY A 146 2.86 12.93 0.83
C GLY A 146 3.09 11.43 1.01
N LEU A 147 3.36 11.00 2.25
CA LEU A 147 3.53 9.59 2.61
C LEU A 147 2.27 8.78 2.27
N PHE A 148 1.09 9.28 2.66
CA PHE A 148 -0.19 8.61 2.40
C PHE A 148 -0.52 8.45 0.92
N LEU A 149 -0.06 9.37 0.06
CA LEU A 149 -0.26 9.30 -1.39
C LEU A 149 0.72 8.37 -2.12
N VAL A 150 1.87 8.07 -1.50
CA VAL A 150 2.94 7.24 -2.10
C VAL A 150 2.76 5.76 -1.78
N ILE A 151 2.28 5.45 -0.58
CA ILE A 151 2.03 4.07 -0.11
C ILE A 151 0.75 3.49 -0.70
#